data_AF-A0A8J4WAD9-F1
#
_entry.id   AF-A0A8J4WAD9-F1
#
_cell.length_a   1.000
_cell.length_b   1.000
_cell.length_c   1.000
_cell.angle_alpha   90.00
_cell.angle_beta   90.00
_cell.angle_gamma   90.00
#
_symmetry.space_group_name_H-M   'P 1'
#
loop_
_entity.id
_entity.type
_entity.pdbx_description
1 polymer ?
#
loop_
_entity_poly.entity_id
_entity_poly.type
_entity_poly.pdbx_seq_one_letter_code
_entity_poly.pdbx_strand_id
1 'polypeptide(L)'
;MLVLGYSTVSGSNKTVETDDFLAEYPTVLAMYCGAAMVEALAEPMFVLAHASVLVGWQVAAQSAAFLVRAAVQYIGVVMFELGLISYGIAELAYATTLLVMFAGFFWRRIHGFSTEKESFALTGMNQLLPGRVEEGDWCHKELMTLLIPLSVQSGVKYLLAEGDKWVLTGFASLQHMGVYGLVSNLGSLMPRIVFLPIEEATKTIFSKLALAQKENSADQKDDENKKRSLTDAKMLLMILLKLMNMIGLVFVCFGTSYAYTLVLLLYGAEKARQGVGAALAVYCVYIPFLGVNGVCEAVVHAIGDDHQLMRLNKLLGVFFVIYAVSALVFMQLLNWGTLGLIMANCVNMGCRILYCLTFLVSYFGQESTKISKGFIDGLEFWQQSLPDRLVVVAFLASLAVTATSKHILLGAEGAGPTPWVRSGICYALNLQRYEDKTARLSTLHNAKDNGAAGPWRSKEQVADI
;
A
#
# COMPACT_ATOMS: atom_id res chain seq x y z
N MET A 1 15.69 -18.69 -13.18
CA MET A 1 15.49 -18.97 -11.74
C MET A 1 14.11 -19.50 -11.39
N LEU A 2 13.02 -19.09 -12.05
CA LEU A 2 11.68 -19.67 -11.83
C LEU A 2 11.58 -21.17 -12.22
N VAL A 3 12.37 -21.61 -13.22
CA VAL A 3 12.46 -23.03 -13.62
C VAL A 3 13.15 -23.90 -12.55
N LEU A 4 13.97 -23.32 -11.66
CA LEU A 4 14.65 -24.09 -10.60
C LEU A 4 13.73 -24.37 -9.39
N GLY A 5 12.61 -23.65 -9.24
CA GLY A 5 11.58 -24.01 -8.26
C GLY A 5 10.75 -25.21 -8.67
N TYR A 6 10.76 -25.58 -9.96
CA TYR A 6 10.00 -26.71 -10.50
C TYR A 6 10.56 -28.06 -10.04
N SER A 7 11.88 -28.17 -9.84
CA SER A 7 12.53 -29.43 -9.48
C SER A 7 12.49 -29.75 -7.98
N THR A 8 12.26 -28.78 -7.10
CA THR A 8 12.26 -29.01 -5.64
C THR A 8 10.87 -29.31 -5.07
N VAL A 9 9.79 -29.09 -5.83
CA VAL A 9 8.39 -29.27 -5.36
C VAL A 9 7.77 -30.60 -5.82
N SER A 10 8.39 -31.32 -6.76
CA SER A 10 7.86 -32.59 -7.29
C SER A 10 7.86 -33.77 -6.28
N GLY A 11 8.31 -33.56 -5.04
CA GLY A 11 8.45 -34.58 -4.03
C GLY A 11 7.66 -34.33 -2.75
N SER A 12 6.33 -34.08 -2.81
CA SER A 12 5.46 -34.39 -1.66
C SER A 12 3.97 -34.47 -2.04
N ASN A 13 3.42 -35.69 -1.95
CA ASN A 13 2.01 -36.04 -2.11
C ASN A 13 1.03 -35.16 -1.31
N LYS A 14 0.06 -34.49 -1.99
CA LYS A 14 -1.41 -34.59 -1.78
C LYS A 14 -2.21 -33.51 -2.56
N THR A 15 -3.40 -33.94 -3.02
CA THR A 15 -4.61 -33.28 -3.57
C THR A 15 -4.66 -32.87 -5.06
N VAL A 16 -5.55 -33.57 -5.79
CA VAL A 16 -5.85 -33.47 -7.24
C VAL A 16 -6.27 -32.07 -7.70
N GLU A 17 -6.90 -31.24 -6.85
CA GLU A 17 -7.25 -29.86 -7.22
C GLU A 17 -6.04 -28.93 -7.30
N THR A 18 -4.94 -29.24 -6.61
CA THR A 18 -3.74 -28.38 -6.60
C THR A 18 -2.92 -28.55 -7.88
N ASP A 19 -3.03 -29.71 -8.54
CA ASP A 19 -2.33 -30.01 -9.79
C ASP A 19 -2.89 -29.23 -10.99
N ASP A 20 -4.21 -28.99 -11.05
CA ASP A 20 -4.84 -28.24 -12.16
C ASP A 20 -4.45 -26.75 -12.12
N PHE A 21 -4.46 -26.11 -10.94
CA PHE A 21 -4.00 -24.72 -10.79
C PHE A 21 -2.51 -24.55 -11.12
N LEU A 22 -1.68 -25.55 -10.81
CA LEU A 22 -0.26 -25.55 -11.14
C LEU A 22 -0.02 -25.78 -12.64
N ALA A 23 -0.92 -26.51 -13.31
CA ALA A 23 -0.86 -26.73 -14.75
C ALA A 23 -1.25 -25.49 -15.58
N GLU A 24 -2.15 -24.65 -15.07
CA GLU A 24 -2.55 -23.39 -15.73
C GLU A 24 -1.51 -22.26 -15.62
N TYR A 25 -0.66 -22.32 -14.58
CA TYR A 25 0.29 -21.25 -14.28
C TYR A 25 1.26 -20.90 -15.42
N PRO A 26 1.90 -21.87 -16.12
CA PRO A 26 2.77 -21.57 -17.26
C PRO A 26 2.04 -20.89 -18.42
N THR A 27 0.79 -21.30 -18.67
CA THR A 27 -0.06 -20.72 -19.72
C THR A 27 -0.40 -19.27 -19.40
N VAL A 28 -0.77 -18.98 -18.16
CA VAL A 28 -1.06 -17.62 -17.69
C VAL A 28 0.21 -16.77 -17.75
N LEU A 29 1.35 -17.31 -17.33
CA LEU A 29 2.64 -16.62 -17.44
C LEU A 29 2.97 -16.26 -18.90
N ALA A 30 2.72 -17.17 -19.85
CA ALA A 30 2.91 -16.89 -21.27
C ALA A 30 1.97 -15.78 -21.77
N MET A 31 0.72 -15.74 -21.31
CA MET A 31 -0.22 -14.64 -21.60
C MET A 31 0.28 -13.30 -21.05
N TYR A 32 0.81 -13.28 -19.82
CA TYR A 32 1.41 -12.09 -19.21
C TYR A 32 2.64 -11.60 -20.00
N CYS A 33 3.51 -12.50 -20.43
CA CYS A 33 4.64 -12.16 -21.30
C CYS A 33 4.16 -11.58 -22.64
N GLY A 34 3.13 -12.18 -23.24
CA GLY A 34 2.52 -11.66 -24.46
C GLY A 34 1.91 -10.26 -24.26
N ALA A 35 1.19 -10.05 -23.15
CA ALA A 35 0.65 -8.74 -22.79
C ALA A 35 1.74 -7.68 -22.62
N ALA A 36 2.84 -8.03 -21.93
CA ALA A 36 3.99 -7.14 -21.77
C ALA A 36 4.64 -6.76 -23.11
N MET A 37 4.71 -7.69 -24.07
CA MET A 37 5.20 -7.38 -25.42
C MET A 37 4.27 -6.40 -26.15
N VAL A 38 2.95 -6.57 -26.03
CA VAL A 38 1.97 -5.65 -26.62
C VAL A 38 2.02 -4.26 -25.94
N GLU A 39 2.20 -4.23 -24.62
CA GLU A 39 2.34 -2.99 -23.87
C GLU A 39 3.63 -2.24 -24.24
N ALA A 40 4.74 -2.95 -24.43
CA ALA A 40 6.00 -2.37 -24.91
C ALA A 40 5.86 -1.71 -26.29
N LEU A 41 4.96 -2.18 -27.15
CA LEU A 41 4.65 -1.52 -28.43
C LEU A 41 3.88 -0.19 -28.23
N ALA A 42 3.14 -0.05 -27.13
CA ALA A 42 2.42 1.17 -26.78
C ALA A 42 3.29 2.21 -26.06
N GLU A 43 4.41 1.81 -25.45
CA GLU A 43 5.30 2.69 -24.69
C GLU A 43 5.84 3.90 -25.48
N PRO A 44 6.32 3.79 -26.74
CA PRO A 44 6.80 4.94 -27.48
C PRO A 44 5.72 6.01 -27.66
N MET A 45 4.48 5.57 -27.94
CA MET A 45 3.31 6.46 -28.05
C MET A 45 2.95 7.10 -26.71
N PHE A 46 3.05 6.34 -25.62
CA PHE A 46 2.84 6.85 -24.27
C PHE A 46 3.88 7.94 -23.90
N VAL A 47 5.16 7.69 -24.15
CA VAL A 47 6.27 8.62 -23.85
C VAL A 47 6.14 9.88 -24.70
N LEU A 48 5.81 9.74 -25.99
CA LEU A 48 5.59 10.87 -26.89
C LEU A 48 4.40 11.73 -26.46
N ALA A 49 3.30 11.11 -26.04
CA ALA A 49 2.15 11.84 -25.48
C ALA A 49 2.55 12.61 -24.20
N HIS A 50 3.40 12.02 -23.37
CA HIS A 50 3.95 12.68 -22.18
C HIS A 50 4.80 13.90 -22.54
N ALA A 51 5.76 13.72 -23.46
CA ALA A 51 6.68 14.77 -23.90
C ALA A 51 5.94 15.92 -24.61
N SER A 52 4.81 15.63 -25.25
CA SER A 52 3.94 16.61 -25.91
C SER A 52 2.93 17.27 -24.95
N VAL A 53 3.02 17.01 -23.65
CA VAL A 53 2.13 17.55 -22.60
C VAL A 53 0.64 17.18 -22.83
N LEU A 54 0.38 16.08 -23.55
CA LEU A 54 -0.96 15.53 -23.82
C LEU A 54 -1.37 14.56 -22.70
N VAL A 55 -1.23 15.00 -21.44
CA VAL A 55 -1.48 14.16 -20.25
C VAL A 55 -2.91 13.62 -20.22
N GLY A 56 -3.88 14.38 -20.76
CA GLY A 56 -5.28 13.94 -20.88
C GLY A 56 -5.45 12.67 -21.70
N TRP A 57 -4.66 12.46 -22.76
CA TRP A 57 -4.72 11.23 -23.57
C TRP A 57 -4.18 10.03 -22.82
N GLN A 58 -3.13 10.24 -22.02
CA GLN A 58 -2.55 9.19 -21.17
C GLN A 58 -3.58 8.72 -20.14
N VAL A 59 -4.20 9.66 -19.42
CA VAL A 59 -5.23 9.37 -18.42
C VAL A 59 -6.44 8.68 -19.06
N ALA A 60 -6.89 9.15 -20.23
CA ALA A 60 -8.03 8.55 -20.94
C ALA A 60 -7.73 7.12 -21.42
N ALA A 61 -6.56 6.88 -22.03
CA ALA A 61 -6.17 5.56 -22.51
C ALA A 61 -5.98 4.57 -21.35
N GLN A 62 -5.28 4.98 -20.29
CA GLN A 62 -5.05 4.14 -19.11
C GLN A 62 -6.35 3.81 -18.38
N SER A 63 -7.23 4.79 -18.14
CA SER A 63 -8.51 4.55 -17.48
C SER A 63 -9.42 3.62 -18.28
N ALA A 64 -9.49 3.78 -19.60
CA ALA A 64 -10.21 2.85 -20.48
C ALA A 64 -9.63 1.43 -20.41
N ALA A 65 -8.30 1.28 -20.50
CA ALA A 65 -7.65 -0.02 -20.41
C ALA A 65 -7.90 -0.70 -19.04
N PHE A 66 -7.82 0.04 -17.93
CA PHE A 66 -8.14 -0.49 -16.59
C PHE A 66 -9.61 -0.91 -16.46
N LEU A 67 -10.53 -0.15 -17.04
CA LEU A 67 -11.96 -0.49 -17.02
C LEU A 67 -12.24 -1.77 -17.82
N VAL A 68 -11.64 -1.91 -19.01
CA VAL A 68 -11.75 -3.13 -19.81
C VAL A 68 -11.14 -4.32 -19.08
N ARG A 69 -9.94 -4.17 -18.50
CA ARG A 69 -9.29 -5.20 -17.68
C ARG A 69 -10.20 -5.68 -16.57
N ALA A 70 -10.76 -4.75 -15.78
CA ALA A 70 -11.62 -5.08 -14.65
C ALA A 70 -12.91 -5.79 -15.11
N ALA A 71 -13.53 -5.32 -16.20
CA ALA A 71 -14.73 -5.95 -16.76
C ALA A 71 -14.45 -7.37 -17.27
N VAL A 72 -13.38 -7.55 -18.06
CA VAL A 72 -12.97 -8.87 -18.60
C VAL A 72 -12.60 -9.82 -17.47
N GLN A 73 -11.87 -9.34 -16.45
CA GLN A 73 -11.51 -10.14 -15.29
C GLN A 73 -12.76 -10.56 -14.50
N TYR A 74 -13.68 -9.64 -14.23
CA TYR A 74 -14.92 -9.95 -13.51
C TYR A 74 -15.78 -10.96 -14.28
N ILE A 75 -15.99 -10.73 -15.57
CA ILE A 75 -16.77 -11.64 -16.43
C ILE A 75 -16.08 -13.01 -16.50
N GLY A 76 -14.77 -13.06 -16.69
CA GLY A 76 -14.00 -14.30 -16.76
C GLY A 76 -14.06 -15.12 -15.47
N VAL A 77 -13.96 -14.47 -14.31
CA VAL A 77 -14.00 -15.14 -12.99
C VAL A 77 -15.42 -15.56 -12.62
N VAL A 78 -16.41 -14.66 -12.77
CA VAL A 78 -17.76 -14.86 -12.21
C VAL A 78 -18.70 -15.57 -13.17
N MET A 79 -18.64 -15.26 -14.47
CA MET A 79 -19.58 -15.82 -15.46
C MET A 79 -19.06 -17.10 -16.10
N PHE A 80 -17.74 -17.17 -16.34
CA PHE A 80 -17.12 -18.29 -17.05
C PHE A 80 -16.31 -19.22 -16.14
N GLU A 81 -16.17 -18.88 -14.86
CA GLU A 81 -15.41 -19.66 -13.87
C GLU A 81 -13.99 -20.04 -14.34
N LEU A 82 -13.37 -19.19 -15.18
CA LEU A 82 -12.07 -19.45 -15.85
C LEU A 82 -10.86 -19.34 -14.91
N GLY A 83 -11.06 -19.47 -13.60
CA GLY A 83 -10.01 -19.52 -12.58
C GLY A 83 -8.89 -18.50 -12.81
N LEU A 84 -7.66 -19.00 -12.97
CA LEU A 84 -6.46 -18.19 -13.17
C LEU A 84 -6.32 -17.65 -14.61
N ILE A 85 -6.82 -18.38 -15.60
CA ILE A 85 -6.76 -17.98 -17.02
C ILE A 85 -7.47 -16.64 -17.26
N SER A 86 -8.53 -16.36 -16.52
CA SER A 86 -9.24 -15.07 -16.56
C SER A 86 -8.32 -13.86 -16.33
N TYR A 87 -7.30 -13.98 -15.48
CA TYR A 87 -6.33 -12.93 -15.19
C TYR A 87 -5.40 -12.69 -16.39
N GLY A 88 -4.95 -13.76 -17.05
CA GLY A 88 -4.12 -13.67 -18.26
C GLY A 88 -4.87 -13.02 -19.43
N ILE A 89 -6.14 -13.39 -19.64
CA ILE A 89 -7.00 -12.79 -20.68
C ILE A 89 -7.26 -11.31 -20.37
N ALA A 90 -7.51 -10.97 -19.10
CA ALA A 90 -7.71 -9.58 -18.69
C ALA A 90 -6.46 -8.72 -18.92
N GLU A 91 -5.26 -9.25 -18.68
CA GLU A 91 -4.00 -8.54 -18.95
C GLU A 91 -3.77 -8.33 -20.45
N LEU A 92 -4.07 -9.34 -21.28
CA LEU A 92 -4.02 -9.18 -22.74
C LEU A 92 -5.04 -8.14 -23.24
N ALA A 93 -6.25 -8.15 -22.68
CA ALA A 93 -7.28 -7.16 -22.99
C ALA A 93 -6.86 -5.74 -22.57
N TYR A 94 -6.18 -5.60 -21.43
CA TYR A 94 -5.58 -4.34 -20.97
C TYR A 94 -4.56 -3.82 -22.00
N ALA A 95 -3.54 -4.62 -22.32
CA ALA A 95 -2.44 -4.21 -23.20
C ALA A 95 -2.93 -3.88 -24.63
N THR A 96 -3.86 -4.68 -25.16
CA THR A 96 -4.46 -4.44 -26.49
C THR A 96 -5.32 -3.18 -26.51
N THR A 97 -6.13 -2.94 -25.48
CA THR A 97 -6.92 -1.70 -25.37
C THR A 97 -6.03 -0.48 -25.31
N LEU A 98 -4.94 -0.54 -24.54
CA LEU A 98 -3.97 0.55 -24.42
C LEU A 98 -3.35 0.88 -25.79
N LEU A 99 -2.89 -0.15 -26.52
CA LEU A 99 -2.30 0.00 -27.85
C LEU A 99 -3.31 0.60 -28.85
N VAL A 100 -4.53 0.08 -28.90
CA VAL A 100 -5.59 0.54 -29.82
C VAL A 100 -5.99 1.98 -29.51
N MET A 101 -6.11 2.36 -28.24
CA MET A 101 -6.46 3.72 -27.83
C MET A 101 -5.38 4.72 -28.25
N PHE A 102 -4.11 4.44 -28.00
CA PHE A 102 -3.01 5.30 -28.45
C PHE A 102 -2.94 5.38 -29.97
N ALA A 103 -2.99 4.25 -30.66
CA ALA A 103 -3.02 4.21 -32.12
C ALA A 103 -4.19 5.05 -32.68
N GLY A 104 -5.38 4.94 -32.08
CA GLY A 104 -6.56 5.71 -32.47
C GLY A 104 -6.43 7.21 -32.22
N PHE A 105 -5.85 7.63 -31.09
CA PHE A 105 -5.60 9.05 -30.80
C PHE A 105 -4.60 9.67 -31.77
N PHE A 106 -3.46 9.00 -32.01
CA PHE A 106 -2.47 9.48 -32.97
C PHE A 106 -3.02 9.45 -34.40
N TRP A 107 -3.77 8.41 -34.79
CA TRP A 107 -4.40 8.34 -36.12
C TRP A 107 -5.39 9.47 -36.35
N ARG A 108 -6.32 9.69 -35.41
CA ARG A 108 -7.30 10.80 -35.48
C ARG A 108 -6.62 12.15 -35.51
N ARG A 109 -5.54 12.33 -34.73
CA ARG A 109 -4.80 13.58 -34.69
C ARG A 109 -4.11 13.86 -36.02
N ILE A 110 -3.44 12.87 -36.62
CA ILE A 110 -2.73 12.99 -37.89
C ILE A 110 -3.72 13.23 -39.05
N HIS A 111 -4.82 12.48 -39.10
CA HIS A 111 -5.84 12.64 -40.16
C HIS A 111 -6.75 13.85 -39.97
N GLY A 112 -6.96 14.30 -38.74
CA GLY A 112 -7.71 15.51 -38.41
C GLY A 112 -6.91 16.81 -38.59
N PHE A 113 -5.62 16.72 -38.90
CA PHE A 113 -4.70 17.87 -38.98
C PHE A 113 -4.70 18.61 -40.32
N SER A 114 -5.62 18.29 -41.24
CA SER A 114 -5.73 18.97 -42.54
C SER A 114 -6.19 20.44 -42.46
N THR A 115 -6.41 21.03 -41.28
CA THR A 115 -7.05 22.37 -41.19
C THR A 115 -6.34 23.41 -40.31
N GLU A 116 -5.39 23.08 -39.42
CA GLU A 116 -4.65 24.12 -38.67
C GLU A 116 -3.15 23.86 -38.58
N LYS A 117 -2.36 24.87 -38.98
CA LYS A 117 -0.90 24.91 -39.05
C LYS A 117 -0.24 25.05 -37.67
N GLU A 118 -0.32 24.04 -36.82
CA GLU A 118 0.55 23.94 -35.64
C GLU A 118 1.52 22.77 -35.87
N SER A 119 2.83 23.03 -35.94
CA SER A 119 3.82 22.02 -36.31
C SER A 119 3.93 20.91 -35.25
N PHE A 120 3.12 19.86 -35.36
CA PHE A 120 3.27 18.65 -34.56
C PHE A 120 4.43 17.81 -35.10
N ALA A 121 5.22 17.21 -34.21
CA ALA A 121 6.49 16.55 -34.55
C ALA A 121 6.35 15.28 -35.41
N LEU A 122 5.14 14.73 -35.59
CA LEU A 122 4.93 13.55 -36.44
C LEU A 122 4.03 13.85 -37.64
N THR A 123 4.50 13.44 -38.81
CA THR A 123 3.77 13.55 -40.08
C THR A 123 3.15 12.22 -40.53
N GLY A 124 3.44 11.10 -39.85
CA GLY A 124 2.78 9.81 -40.11
C GLY A 124 3.03 8.76 -39.03
N MET A 125 2.14 7.76 -38.93
CA MET A 125 2.28 6.66 -37.96
C MET A 125 3.53 5.80 -38.23
N ASN A 126 4.03 5.77 -39.46
CA ASN A 126 5.23 5.01 -39.82
C ASN A 126 6.50 5.56 -39.15
N GLN A 127 6.49 6.80 -38.65
CA GLN A 127 7.60 7.38 -37.90
C GLN A 127 7.67 6.88 -36.44
N LEU A 128 6.60 6.24 -35.94
CA LEU A 128 6.58 5.60 -34.62
C LEU A 128 7.18 4.19 -34.66
N LEU A 129 7.27 3.59 -35.85
CA LEU A 129 7.90 2.30 -36.06
C LEU A 129 9.41 2.48 -36.26
N PRO A 130 10.24 1.51 -35.86
CA PRO A 130 11.68 1.56 -36.11
C PRO A 130 11.94 1.66 -37.61
N GLY A 131 12.35 2.85 -38.04
CA GLY A 131 12.60 3.21 -39.44
C GLY A 131 14.07 3.49 -39.69
N ARG A 132 14.51 3.26 -40.92
CA ARG A 132 15.87 3.57 -41.35
C ARG A 132 16.01 5.08 -41.47
N VAL A 133 16.90 5.68 -40.68
CA VAL A 133 17.25 7.10 -40.83
C VAL A 133 18.08 7.24 -42.10
N GLU A 134 17.64 8.09 -43.03
CA GLU A 134 18.29 8.25 -44.35
C GLU A 134 19.71 8.83 -44.26
N GLU A 135 20.01 9.63 -43.22
CA GLU A 135 21.35 10.19 -42.95
C GLU A 135 21.67 10.23 -41.45
N GLY A 136 22.02 9.09 -40.85
CA GLY A 136 22.46 9.03 -39.45
C GLY A 136 22.95 7.66 -39.00
N ASP A 137 23.71 7.62 -37.91
CA ASP A 137 24.10 6.36 -37.25
C ASP A 137 22.81 5.62 -36.81
N TRP A 138 22.71 4.31 -37.09
CA TRP A 138 21.56 3.45 -36.76
C TRP A 138 21.20 3.47 -35.27
N CYS A 139 22.15 3.87 -34.43
CA CYS A 139 22.00 3.97 -33.00
C CYS A 139 22.54 5.32 -32.53
N HIS A 140 21.69 6.14 -31.94
CA HIS A 140 22.13 7.39 -31.33
C HIS A 140 23.09 7.06 -30.18
N LYS A 141 24.37 7.37 -30.37
CA LYS A 141 25.44 7.06 -29.39
C LYS A 141 25.14 7.63 -28.01
N GLU A 142 24.49 8.79 -27.96
CA GLU A 142 24.06 9.42 -26.70
C GLU A 142 22.97 8.61 -25.99
N LEU A 143 21.94 8.12 -26.71
CA LEU A 143 20.92 7.24 -26.14
C LEU A 143 21.50 5.90 -25.68
N MET A 144 22.45 5.32 -26.43
CA MET A 144 23.11 4.07 -26.02
C MET A 144 23.99 4.24 -24.78
N THR A 145 24.65 5.39 -24.66
CA THR A 145 25.43 5.73 -23.47
C THR A 145 24.52 5.91 -22.25
N LEU A 146 23.30 6.41 -22.44
CA LEU A 146 22.28 6.58 -21.39
C LEU A 146 21.50 5.29 -21.08
N LEU A 147 21.39 4.36 -22.03
CA LEU A 147 20.63 3.12 -21.87
C LEU A 147 21.13 2.29 -20.70
N ILE A 148 22.44 2.03 -20.63
CA ILE A 148 23.03 1.19 -19.59
C ILE A 148 22.80 1.79 -18.19
N PRO A 149 23.16 3.07 -17.92
CA PRO A 149 22.87 3.71 -16.63
C PRO A 149 21.40 3.70 -16.25
N LEU A 150 20.50 4.03 -17.19
CA LEU A 150 19.05 4.08 -16.91
C LEU A 150 18.48 2.68 -16.65
N SER A 151 18.92 1.66 -17.40
CA SER A 151 18.51 0.27 -17.15
C SER A 151 18.98 -0.23 -15.79
N VAL A 152 20.23 0.05 -15.41
CA VAL A 152 20.76 -0.32 -14.08
C VAL A 152 19.98 0.42 -12.99
N GLN A 153 19.71 1.71 -13.17
CA GLN A 153 18.94 2.50 -12.20
C GLN A 153 17.52 1.96 -12.04
N SER A 154 16.84 1.63 -13.14
CA SER A 154 15.50 1.03 -13.12
C SER A 154 15.50 -0.35 -12.47
N GLY A 155 16.49 -1.20 -12.76
CA GLY A 155 16.63 -2.50 -12.15
C GLY A 155 16.89 -2.44 -10.65
N VAL A 156 17.75 -1.52 -10.20
CA VAL A 156 18.02 -1.28 -8.77
C VAL A 156 16.75 -0.75 -8.08
N LYS A 157 16.05 0.21 -8.68
CA LYS A 157 14.78 0.72 -8.15
C LYS A 157 13.73 -0.39 -8.05
N TYR A 158 13.62 -1.23 -9.07
CA TYR A 158 12.71 -2.36 -9.08
C TYR A 158 13.05 -3.37 -7.98
N LEU A 159 14.32 -3.75 -7.84
CA LEU A 159 14.76 -4.64 -6.76
C LEU A 159 14.49 -4.04 -5.37
N LEU A 160 14.65 -2.72 -5.21
CA LEU A 160 14.38 -2.05 -3.94
C LEU A 160 12.88 -1.92 -3.64
N ALA A 161 12.06 -1.72 -4.67
CA ALA A 161 10.62 -1.55 -4.53
C ALA A 161 9.87 -2.88 -4.37
N GLU A 162 10.30 -3.92 -5.08
CA GLU A 162 9.64 -5.22 -5.16
C GLU A 162 10.46 -6.35 -4.53
N GLY A 163 11.63 -6.03 -3.97
CA GLY A 163 12.53 -6.99 -3.34
C GLY A 163 11.90 -7.79 -2.21
N ASP A 164 10.88 -7.23 -1.55
CA ASP A 164 10.12 -7.93 -0.53
C ASP A 164 9.37 -9.15 -1.11
N LYS A 165 8.79 -9.01 -2.31
CA LYS A 165 8.14 -10.09 -3.05
C LYS A 165 9.12 -11.13 -3.57
N TRP A 166 10.35 -10.74 -3.92
CA TRP A 166 11.40 -11.70 -4.31
C TRP A 166 11.81 -12.58 -3.12
N VAL A 167 12.02 -11.97 -1.95
CA VAL A 167 12.31 -12.71 -0.71
C VAL A 167 11.13 -13.61 -0.33
N LEU A 168 9.90 -13.12 -0.46
CA LEU A 168 8.69 -13.93 -0.25
C LEU A 168 8.63 -15.12 -1.21
N THR A 169 8.86 -14.91 -2.50
CA THR A 169 8.80 -15.99 -3.52
C THR A 169 9.89 -17.04 -3.30
N GLY A 170 11.07 -16.63 -2.84
CA GLY A 170 12.19 -17.53 -2.60
C GLY A 170 12.05 -18.39 -1.34
N PHE A 171 11.35 -17.91 -0.31
CA PHE A 171 11.38 -18.54 1.02
C PHE A 171 10.01 -18.88 1.62
N ALA A 172 8.90 -18.42 1.03
CA ALA A 172 7.55 -18.69 1.53
C ALA A 172 6.80 -19.67 0.63
N SER A 173 5.89 -20.45 1.22
CA SER A 173 4.95 -21.30 0.48
C SER A 173 3.92 -20.47 -0.29
N LEU A 174 3.33 -21.05 -1.34
CA LEU A 174 2.27 -20.42 -2.15
C LEU A 174 1.10 -19.90 -1.31
N GLN A 175 0.72 -20.64 -0.25
CA GLN A 175 -0.34 -20.22 0.66
C GLN A 175 0.04 -18.95 1.44
N HIS A 176 1.25 -18.88 1.97
CA HIS A 176 1.74 -17.68 2.66
C HIS A 176 1.91 -16.50 1.70
N MET A 177 2.32 -16.75 0.46
CA MET A 177 2.42 -15.71 -0.57
C MET A 177 1.05 -15.10 -0.89
N GLY A 178 0.01 -15.93 -1.05
CA GLY A 178 -1.35 -15.46 -1.27
C GLY A 178 -1.91 -14.65 -0.09
N VAL A 179 -1.69 -15.13 1.15
CA VAL A 179 -2.12 -14.41 2.36
C VAL A 179 -1.39 -13.07 2.51
N TYR A 180 -0.06 -13.03 2.30
CA TYR A 180 0.69 -11.79 2.36
C TYR A 180 0.28 -10.82 1.25
N GLY A 181 0.08 -11.30 0.02
CA GLY A 181 -0.37 -10.46 -1.10
C GLY A 181 -1.71 -9.79 -0.81
N LEU A 182 -2.67 -10.54 -0.26
CA LEU A 182 -3.98 -10.00 0.13
C LEU A 182 -3.86 -8.94 1.24
N VAL A 183 -3.10 -9.25 2.28
CA VAL A 183 -2.90 -8.35 3.43
C VAL A 183 -2.12 -7.11 3.04
N SER A 184 -1.08 -7.24 2.22
CA SER A 184 -0.27 -6.11 1.75
C SER A 184 -1.10 -5.16 0.88
N ASN A 185 -1.96 -5.69 -0.01
CA ASN A 185 -2.85 -4.87 -0.82
C ASN A 185 -3.89 -4.13 0.04
N LEU A 186 -4.53 -4.80 0.99
CA LEU A 186 -5.53 -4.16 1.87
C LEU A 186 -4.88 -3.19 2.87
N GLY A 187 -3.80 -3.61 3.51
CA GLY A 187 -3.09 -2.83 4.53
C GLY A 187 -2.37 -1.62 3.97
N SER A 188 -1.87 -1.68 2.73
CA SER A 188 -1.21 -0.54 2.06
C SER A 188 -2.18 0.54 1.56
N LEU A 189 -3.50 0.32 1.60
CA LEU A 189 -4.48 1.34 1.24
C LEU A 189 -4.35 2.60 2.10
N MET A 190 -4.17 2.43 3.41
CA MET A 190 -4.03 3.56 4.32
C MET A 190 -2.78 4.40 4.00
N PRO A 191 -1.57 3.81 3.90
CA PRO A 191 -0.40 4.51 3.39
C PRO A 191 -0.63 5.22 2.07
N ARG A 192 -1.30 4.60 1.10
CA ARG A 192 -1.54 5.19 -0.23
C ARG A 192 -2.50 6.38 -0.21
N ILE A 193 -3.54 6.32 0.61
CA ILE A 193 -4.60 7.35 0.63
C ILE A 193 -4.20 8.53 1.52
N VAL A 194 -3.49 8.27 2.62
CA VAL A 194 -3.20 9.28 3.65
C VAL A 194 -1.73 9.63 3.74
N PHE A 195 -0.84 8.64 3.85
CA PHE A 195 0.58 8.94 4.07
C PHE A 195 1.27 9.45 2.81
N LEU A 196 0.98 8.89 1.65
CA LEU A 196 1.62 9.27 0.39
C LEU A 196 1.37 10.75 0.02
N PRO A 197 0.14 11.30 0.07
CA PRO A 197 -0.05 12.73 -0.16
C PRO A 197 0.67 13.61 0.87
N ILE A 198 0.70 13.17 2.14
CA ILE A 198 1.39 13.93 3.19
C ILE A 198 2.91 13.87 2.98
N GLU A 199 3.44 12.74 2.54
CA GLU A 199 4.85 12.56 2.18
C GLU A 199 5.27 13.51 1.05
N GLU A 200 4.50 13.55 -0.03
CA GLU A 200 4.74 14.45 -1.18
C GLU A 200 4.64 15.93 -0.79
N ALA A 201 3.63 16.28 0.02
CA ALA A 201 3.47 17.63 0.55
C ALA A 201 4.64 18.02 1.45
N THR A 202 5.05 17.12 2.35
CA THR A 202 6.20 17.31 3.26
C THR A 202 7.47 17.56 2.46
N LYS A 203 7.76 16.70 1.47
CA LYS A 203 8.92 16.86 0.60
C LYS A 203 8.92 18.22 -0.09
N THR A 204 7.78 18.64 -0.64
CA THR A 204 7.63 19.94 -1.32
C THR A 204 7.88 21.12 -0.38
N ILE A 205 7.33 21.09 0.84
CA ILE A 205 7.49 22.16 1.83
C ILE A 205 8.95 22.27 2.28
N PHE A 206 9.57 21.15 2.64
CA PHE A 206 10.95 21.14 3.11
C PHE A 206 11.96 21.47 2.01
N SER A 207 11.69 21.12 0.75
CA SER A 207 12.55 21.53 -0.38
C SER A 207 12.54 23.05 -0.56
N LYS A 208 11.37 23.68 -0.49
CA LYS A 208 11.25 25.15 -0.56
C LYS A 208 11.96 25.83 0.60
N LEU A 209 11.82 25.28 1.81
CA LEU A 209 12.47 25.81 3.00
C LEU A 209 14.01 25.69 2.92
N ALA A 210 14.52 24.57 2.41
CA ALA A 210 15.94 24.36 2.18
C ALA A 210 16.50 25.32 1.11
N LEU A 211 15.74 25.60 0.05
CA LEU A 211 16.13 26.57 -0.98
C LEU A 211 16.19 28.00 -0.43
N ALA A 212 15.16 28.43 0.32
CA ALA A 212 15.14 29.74 0.97
C ALA A 212 16.31 29.94 1.94
N GLN A 213 16.73 28.87 2.64
CA GLN A 213 17.92 28.91 3.50
C GLN A 213 19.24 29.03 2.73
N LYS A 214 19.34 28.45 1.53
CA LYS A 214 20.53 28.58 0.66
C LYS A 214 20.65 30.00 0.11
N GLU A 215 19.55 30.61 -0.33
CA GLU A 215 19.52 31.99 -0.83
C GLU A 215 19.91 33.01 0.25
N ASN A 216 19.34 32.89 1.45
CA ASN A 216 19.63 33.82 2.56
C ASN A 216 21.04 33.64 3.16
N SER A 217 21.78 32.59 2.81
CA SER A 217 23.17 32.39 3.28
C SER A 217 24.19 33.24 2.52
N ALA A 218 23.80 33.91 1.42
CA ALA A 218 24.66 34.83 0.68
C ALA A 218 24.76 36.24 1.30
N ASP A 219 23.85 36.59 2.22
CA ASP A 219 23.82 37.90 2.87
C ASP A 219 24.15 37.77 4.38
N GLN A 220 25.30 38.30 4.81
CA GLN A 220 25.90 38.05 6.14
C GLN A 220 25.14 38.62 7.35
N LYS A 221 23.98 39.27 7.17
CA LYS A 221 23.24 39.97 8.25
C LYS A 221 22.12 39.17 8.93
N ASP A 222 21.85 37.92 8.51
CA ASP A 222 20.57 37.25 8.80
C ASP A 222 20.65 35.95 9.62
N ASP A 223 21.63 35.84 10.52
CA ASP A 223 21.88 34.62 11.30
C ASP A 223 20.74 34.30 12.31
N GLU A 224 20.02 35.32 12.79
CA GLU A 224 18.81 35.13 13.62
C GLU A 224 17.61 34.62 12.81
N ASN A 225 17.37 35.17 11.62
CA ASN A 225 16.30 34.72 10.72
C ASN A 225 16.54 33.28 10.25
N LYS A 226 17.81 32.90 10.03
CA LYS A 226 18.20 31.52 9.72
C LYS A 226 17.89 30.56 10.87
N LYS A 227 18.25 30.90 12.12
CA LYS A 227 17.91 30.08 13.30
C LYS A 227 16.41 29.95 13.52
N ARG A 228 15.65 31.02 13.28
CA ARG A 228 14.18 31.01 13.40
C ARG A 228 13.53 30.10 12.38
N SER A 229 13.90 30.22 11.09
CA SER A 229 13.39 29.34 10.03
C SER A 229 13.70 27.86 10.27
N LEU A 230 14.88 27.54 10.82
CA LEU A 230 15.27 26.17 11.17
C LEU A 230 14.49 25.63 12.38
N THR A 231 14.14 26.50 13.33
CA THR A 231 13.28 26.15 14.48
C THR A 231 11.85 25.86 14.02
N ASP A 232 11.32 26.68 13.11
CA ASP A 232 9.99 26.48 12.52
C ASP A 232 9.94 25.18 11.69
N ALA A 233 11.01 24.88 10.94
CA ALA A 233 11.17 23.61 10.23
C ALA A 233 11.10 22.40 11.17
N LYS A 234 11.86 22.45 12.28
CA LYS A 234 11.88 21.40 13.30
C LYS A 234 10.52 21.25 13.96
N MET A 235 9.83 22.35 14.24
CA MET A 235 8.47 22.33 14.81
C MET A 235 7.49 21.66 13.85
N LEU A 236 7.52 22.01 12.56
CA LEU A 236 6.67 21.39 11.54
C LEU A 236 6.93 19.89 11.43
N LEU A 237 8.19 19.47 11.38
CA LEU A 237 8.55 18.05 11.36
C LEU A 237 7.99 17.30 12.58
N MET A 238 8.12 17.89 13.78
CA MET A 238 7.59 17.28 15.00
C MET A 238 6.06 17.16 14.99
N ILE A 239 5.36 18.18 14.47
CA ILE A 239 3.90 18.13 14.30
C ILE A 239 3.51 16.99 13.36
N LEU A 240 4.19 16.86 12.21
CA LEU A 240 3.92 15.81 11.23
C LEU A 240 4.19 14.42 11.82
N LEU A 241 5.31 14.22 12.52
CA LEU A 241 5.62 12.94 13.17
C LEU A 241 4.61 12.58 14.27
N LYS A 242 4.19 13.56 15.08
CA LYS A 242 3.13 13.36 16.08
C LYS A 242 1.81 12.97 15.43
N LEU A 243 1.43 13.62 14.33
CA LEU A 243 0.24 13.26 13.56
C LEU A 243 0.32 11.83 13.03
N MET A 244 1.44 11.43 12.43
CA MET A 244 1.64 10.07 11.91
C MET A 244 1.59 9.02 13.02
N ASN A 245 2.23 9.29 14.17
CA ASN A 245 2.17 8.41 15.32
C ASN A 245 0.74 8.29 15.87
N MET A 246 -0.04 9.38 15.92
CA MET A 246 -1.44 9.33 16.36
C MET A 246 -2.31 8.49 15.44
N ILE A 247 -2.19 8.70 14.12
CA ILE A 247 -2.90 7.89 13.14
C ILE A 247 -2.47 6.43 13.25
N GLY A 248 -1.17 6.15 13.33
CA GLY A 248 -0.64 4.81 13.51
C GLY A 248 -1.18 4.14 14.79
N LEU A 249 -1.26 4.86 15.89
CA LEU A 249 -1.75 4.33 17.17
C LEU A 249 -3.23 3.95 17.12
N VAL A 250 -4.06 4.68 16.36
CA VAL A 250 -5.44 4.27 16.06
C VAL A 250 -5.48 2.91 15.36
N PHE A 251 -4.62 2.68 14.35
CA PHE A 251 -4.53 1.39 13.67
C PHE A 251 -4.00 0.27 14.58
N VAL A 252 -3.01 0.54 15.42
CA VAL A 252 -2.51 -0.45 16.38
C VAL A 252 -3.59 -0.84 17.38
N CYS A 253 -4.28 0.13 17.97
CA CYS A 253 -5.25 -0.11 19.03
C CYS A 253 -6.56 -0.74 18.53
N PHE A 254 -7.11 -0.20 17.45
CA PHE A 254 -8.41 -0.65 16.94
C PHE A 254 -8.24 -1.64 15.78
N GLY A 255 -7.30 -1.39 14.86
CA GLY A 255 -7.09 -2.24 13.68
C GLY A 255 -6.70 -3.67 14.04
N THR A 256 -5.82 -3.89 15.01
CA THR A 256 -5.44 -5.25 15.46
C THR A 256 -6.63 -6.07 15.97
N SER A 257 -7.57 -5.42 16.63
CA SER A 257 -8.75 -6.07 17.21
C SER A 257 -9.82 -6.34 16.15
N TYR A 258 -10.05 -5.39 15.24
CA TYR A 258 -11.09 -5.47 14.21
C TYR A 258 -10.63 -6.10 12.89
N ALA A 259 -9.33 -6.39 12.71
CA ALA A 259 -8.79 -6.97 11.47
C ALA A 259 -9.51 -8.25 11.03
N TYR A 260 -9.81 -9.15 11.98
CA TYR A 260 -10.54 -10.39 11.66
C TYR A 260 -11.96 -10.10 11.15
N THR A 261 -12.68 -9.20 11.83
CA THR A 261 -14.04 -8.80 11.43
C THR A 261 -14.04 -8.12 10.06
N LEU A 262 -13.05 -7.28 9.78
CA LEU A 262 -12.90 -6.63 8.48
C LEU A 262 -12.68 -7.66 7.36
N VAL A 263 -11.79 -8.63 7.57
CA VAL A 263 -11.55 -9.70 6.58
C VAL A 263 -12.78 -10.58 6.42
N LEU A 264 -13.50 -10.89 7.49
CA LEU A 264 -14.75 -11.65 7.45
C LEU A 264 -15.81 -10.94 6.60
N LEU A 265 -15.93 -9.62 6.71
CA LEU A 265 -16.89 -8.82 5.96
C LEU A 265 -16.52 -8.70 4.48
N LEU A 266 -15.24 -8.53 4.16
CA LEU A 266 -14.78 -8.27 2.79
C LEU A 266 -14.54 -9.54 1.97
N TYR A 267 -13.98 -10.59 2.59
CA TYR A 267 -13.50 -11.79 1.91
C TYR A 267 -14.17 -13.09 2.38
N GLY A 268 -15.10 -13.00 3.34
CA GLY A 268 -15.81 -14.15 3.88
C GLY A 268 -15.05 -14.96 4.93
N ALA A 269 -15.75 -15.93 5.53
CA ALA A 269 -15.25 -16.69 6.68
C ALA A 269 -14.07 -17.61 6.36
N GLU A 270 -14.00 -18.11 5.13
CA GLU A 270 -12.95 -19.03 4.70
C GLU A 270 -11.58 -18.34 4.68
N LYS A 271 -11.47 -17.17 4.03
CA LYS A 271 -10.24 -16.37 3.99
C LYS A 271 -9.86 -15.83 5.36
N ALA A 272 -10.85 -15.46 6.18
CA ALA A 272 -10.60 -15.03 7.56
C ALA A 272 -9.97 -16.15 8.41
N ARG A 273 -10.40 -17.41 8.24
CA ARG A 273 -9.86 -18.59 8.92
C ARG A 273 -8.50 -19.04 8.39
N GLN A 274 -8.15 -18.73 7.14
CA GLN A 274 -6.86 -19.03 6.50
C GLN A 274 -5.69 -18.13 7.00
N GLY A 275 -5.84 -17.46 8.14
CA GLY A 275 -4.78 -16.64 8.76
C GLY A 275 -4.64 -15.22 8.21
N VAL A 276 -5.47 -14.81 7.24
CA VAL A 276 -5.47 -13.44 6.68
C VAL A 276 -5.81 -12.40 7.75
N GLY A 277 -6.79 -12.68 8.61
CA GLY A 277 -7.16 -11.77 9.71
C GLY A 277 -6.04 -11.54 10.72
N ALA A 278 -5.28 -12.59 11.05
CA ALA A 278 -4.13 -12.50 11.95
C ALA A 278 -2.96 -11.73 11.29
N ALA A 279 -2.69 -12.00 10.01
CA ALA A 279 -1.67 -11.29 9.26
C ALA A 279 -2.02 -9.79 9.08
N LEU A 280 -3.28 -9.47 8.82
CA LEU A 280 -3.74 -8.07 8.77
C LEU A 280 -3.62 -7.37 10.13
N ALA A 281 -3.88 -8.07 11.24
CA ALA A 281 -3.67 -7.51 12.58
C ALA A 281 -2.20 -7.14 12.80
N VAL A 282 -1.25 -8.01 12.41
CA VAL A 282 0.19 -7.69 12.48
C VAL A 282 0.56 -6.57 11.52
N TYR A 283 -0.07 -6.49 10.34
CA TYR A 283 0.12 -5.37 9.42
C TYR A 283 -0.34 -4.03 10.03
N CYS A 284 -1.38 -4.01 10.88
CA CYS A 284 -1.76 -2.80 11.60
C CYS A 284 -0.65 -2.28 12.54
N VAL A 285 0.23 -3.17 13.03
CA VAL A 285 1.44 -2.79 13.79
C VAL A 285 2.52 -2.21 12.88
N TYR A 286 2.55 -2.61 11.61
CA TYR A 286 3.46 -2.09 10.60
C TYR A 286 3.10 -0.69 10.10
N ILE A 287 1.81 -0.32 10.07
CA ILE A 287 1.33 0.99 9.59
C ILE A 287 2.03 2.20 10.25
N PRO A 288 2.19 2.29 11.58
CA PRO A 288 2.96 3.37 12.21
C PRO A 288 4.38 3.53 11.67
N PHE A 289 5.08 2.41 11.40
CA PHE A 289 6.43 2.44 10.83
C PHE A 289 6.41 3.05 9.43
N LEU A 290 5.44 2.69 8.60
CA LEU A 290 5.28 3.27 7.26
C LEU A 290 5.07 4.80 7.31
N GLY A 291 4.19 5.28 8.20
CA GLY A 291 3.90 6.71 8.31
C GLY A 291 5.09 7.53 8.80
N VAL A 292 5.78 7.06 9.85
CA VAL A 292 6.99 7.72 10.38
C VAL A 292 8.14 7.66 9.37
N ASN A 293 8.33 6.53 8.70
CA ASN A 293 9.37 6.36 7.68
C ASN A 293 9.15 7.32 6.50
N GLY A 294 7.93 7.40 5.96
CA GLY A 294 7.60 8.27 4.83
C GLY A 294 7.91 9.74 5.11
N VAL A 295 7.46 10.28 6.25
CA VAL A 295 7.76 11.68 6.64
C VAL A 295 9.26 11.91 6.83
N CYS A 296 9.95 11.01 7.52
CA CYS A 296 11.39 11.13 7.75
C CYS A 296 12.18 11.13 6.43
N GLU A 297 11.89 10.18 5.54
CA GLU A 297 12.58 10.07 4.24
C GLU A 297 12.25 11.23 3.32
N ALA A 298 11.00 11.69 3.29
CA ALA A 298 10.63 12.89 2.54
C ALA A 298 11.46 14.11 2.94
N VAL A 299 11.64 14.33 4.25
CA VAL A 299 12.46 15.44 4.73
C VAL A 299 13.94 15.23 4.40
N VAL A 300 14.50 14.04 4.63
CA VAL A 300 15.90 13.74 4.29
C VAL A 300 16.17 13.93 2.79
N HIS A 301 15.25 13.50 1.92
CA HIS A 301 15.36 13.70 0.48
C HIS A 301 15.15 15.15 0.04
N ALA A 302 14.45 15.97 0.82
CA ALA A 302 14.23 17.38 0.53
C ALA A 302 15.43 18.26 0.93
N ILE A 303 16.09 17.94 2.05
CA ILE A 303 17.17 18.76 2.62
C ILE A 303 18.57 18.21 2.32
N GLY A 304 18.68 16.92 2.01
CA GLY A 304 19.96 16.22 1.92
C GLY A 304 20.79 16.64 0.70
N ASP A 305 22.10 16.66 0.90
CA ASP A 305 23.08 16.89 -0.17
C ASP A 305 23.31 15.62 -1.01
N ASP A 306 23.81 15.74 -2.24
CA ASP A 306 23.96 14.61 -3.17
C ASP A 306 24.79 13.46 -2.55
N HIS A 307 25.83 13.79 -1.79
CA HIS A 307 26.65 12.81 -1.08
C HIS A 307 25.87 12.09 0.04
N GLN A 308 24.97 12.78 0.72
CA GLN A 308 24.15 12.22 1.79
C GLN A 308 23.03 11.33 1.24
N LEU A 309 22.41 11.73 0.12
CA LEU A 309 21.44 10.90 -0.61
C LEU A 309 22.11 9.65 -1.16
N MET A 310 23.33 9.77 -1.71
CA MET A 310 24.06 8.60 -2.19
C MET A 310 24.44 7.64 -1.04
N ARG A 311 24.73 8.16 0.16
CA ARG A 311 24.93 7.34 1.35
C ARG A 311 23.64 6.64 1.80
N LEU A 312 22.50 7.34 1.79
CA LEU A 312 21.19 6.76 2.08
C LEU A 312 20.85 5.63 1.11
N ASN A 313 21.05 5.84 -0.20
CA ASN A 313 20.81 4.82 -1.23
C ASN A 313 21.72 3.59 -1.05
N LYS A 314 22.99 3.78 -0.67
CA LYS A 314 23.90 2.66 -0.34
C LYS A 314 23.43 1.91 0.92
N LEU A 315 23.01 2.64 1.95
CA LEU A 315 22.49 2.05 3.18
C LEU A 315 21.15 1.33 2.97
N LEU A 316 20.34 1.77 2.01
CA LEU A 316 19.11 1.08 1.63
C LEU A 316 19.39 -0.34 1.14
N GLY A 317 20.49 -0.55 0.41
CA GLY A 317 20.98 -1.89 0.06
C GLY A 317 21.36 -2.72 1.29
N VAL A 318 21.99 -2.12 2.31
CA VAL A 318 22.30 -2.80 3.58
C VAL A 318 21.03 -3.14 4.35
N PHE A 319 20.06 -2.23 4.41
CA PHE A 319 18.76 -2.48 5.04
C PHE A 319 17.98 -3.59 4.33
N PHE A 320 18.09 -3.69 3.00
CA PHE A 320 17.55 -4.81 2.25
C PHE A 320 18.19 -6.16 2.64
N VAL A 321 19.51 -6.19 2.87
CA VAL A 321 20.19 -7.40 3.38
C VAL A 321 19.71 -7.74 4.79
N ILE A 322 19.59 -6.75 5.68
CA ILE A 322 19.05 -6.95 7.04
C ILE A 322 17.62 -7.48 6.98
N TYR A 323 16.79 -6.94 6.09
CA TYR A 323 15.45 -7.43 5.81
C TYR A 323 15.46 -8.90 5.38
N ALA A 324 16.26 -9.25 4.36
CA ALA A 324 16.33 -10.62 3.86
C ALA A 324 16.78 -11.61 4.94
N VAL A 325 17.80 -11.26 5.73
CA VAL A 325 18.26 -12.07 6.87
C VAL A 325 17.18 -12.18 7.95
N SER A 326 16.50 -11.09 8.29
CA SER A 326 15.42 -11.10 9.28
C SER A 326 14.24 -11.95 8.81
N ALA A 327 13.88 -11.86 7.53
CA ALA A 327 12.83 -12.68 6.93
C ALA A 327 13.20 -14.16 6.95
N LEU A 328 14.45 -14.52 6.65
CA LEU A 328 14.97 -15.88 6.77
C LEU A 328 14.86 -16.40 8.20
N VAL A 329 15.30 -15.62 9.19
CA VAL A 329 15.24 -16.01 10.60
C VAL A 329 13.79 -16.20 11.05
N PHE A 330 12.91 -15.24 10.76
CA PHE A 330 11.52 -15.29 11.22
C PHE A 330 10.70 -16.36 10.49
N MET A 331 11.00 -16.66 9.23
CA MET A 331 10.30 -17.72 8.49
C MET A 331 10.86 -19.11 8.77
N GLN A 332 12.18 -19.30 8.77
CA GLN A 332 12.79 -20.65 8.89
C GLN A 332 13.09 -21.06 10.33
N LEU A 333 13.57 -20.16 11.19
CA LEU A 333 13.89 -20.51 12.58
C LEU A 333 12.67 -20.44 13.50
N LEU A 334 11.81 -19.43 13.32
CA LEU A 334 10.63 -19.23 14.17
C LEU A 334 9.33 -19.82 13.61
N ASN A 335 9.30 -20.26 12.34
CA ASN A 335 8.10 -20.79 11.67
C ASN A 335 6.87 -19.85 11.73
N TRP A 336 7.09 -18.53 11.73
CA TRP A 336 6.00 -17.55 11.83
C TRP A 336 5.30 -17.25 10.47
N GLY A 337 5.74 -17.89 9.38
CA GLY A 337 5.14 -17.75 8.05
C GLY A 337 4.98 -16.29 7.62
N THR A 338 3.77 -15.91 7.21
CA THR A 338 3.44 -14.53 6.79
C THR A 338 3.64 -13.47 7.87
N LEU A 339 3.43 -13.82 9.14
CA LEU A 339 3.64 -12.89 10.25
C LEU A 339 5.12 -12.52 10.37
N GLY A 340 6.00 -13.51 10.17
CA GLY A 340 7.45 -13.33 10.15
C GLY A 340 7.89 -12.34 9.07
N LEU A 341 7.28 -12.40 7.88
CA LEU A 341 7.62 -11.47 6.80
C LEU A 341 7.22 -10.02 7.12
N ILE A 342 6.02 -9.81 7.68
CA ILE A 342 5.57 -8.47 8.09
C ILE A 342 6.48 -7.93 9.20
N MET A 343 6.86 -8.78 10.16
CA MET A 343 7.79 -8.38 11.23
C MET A 343 9.20 -8.07 10.70
N ALA A 344 9.69 -8.79 9.70
CA ALA A 344 10.96 -8.47 9.04
C ALA A 344 10.90 -7.09 8.35
N ASN A 345 9.76 -6.74 7.75
CA ASN A 345 9.53 -5.40 7.22
C ASN A 345 9.46 -4.33 8.31
N CYS A 346 8.90 -4.62 9.49
CA CYS A 346 8.97 -3.72 10.63
C CYS A 346 10.42 -3.46 11.06
N VAL A 347 11.28 -4.49 11.09
CA VAL A 347 12.71 -4.33 11.40
C VAL A 347 13.39 -3.45 10.35
N ASN A 348 13.14 -3.71 9.07
CA ASN A 348 13.67 -2.91 7.96
C ASN A 348 13.29 -1.43 8.09
N MET A 349 12.00 -1.13 8.27
CA MET A 349 11.52 0.24 8.44
C MET A 349 12.04 0.86 9.74
N GLY A 350 12.18 0.10 10.82
CA GLY A 350 12.79 0.56 12.06
C GLY A 350 14.23 1.03 11.87
N CYS A 351 15.07 0.24 11.20
CA CYS A 351 16.44 0.64 10.87
C CYS A 351 16.50 1.91 10.01
N ARG A 352 15.61 2.02 9.02
CA ARG A 352 15.50 3.20 8.14
C ARG A 352 15.09 4.46 8.91
N ILE A 353 14.07 4.34 9.78
CA ILE A 353 13.63 5.44 10.65
C ILE A 353 14.77 5.90 11.54
N LEU A 354 15.44 4.98 12.23
CA LEU A 354 16.55 5.33 13.13
C LEU A 354 17.65 6.09 12.37
N TYR A 355 18.06 5.62 11.19
CA TYR A 355 19.02 6.33 10.37
C TYR A 355 18.54 7.75 9.99
N CYS A 356 17.31 7.89 9.49
CA CYS A 356 16.78 9.20 9.13
C CYS A 356 16.69 10.14 10.33
N LEU A 357 16.30 9.64 11.50
CA LEU A 357 16.26 10.44 12.72
C LEU A 357 17.64 10.86 13.19
N THR A 358 18.64 9.98 13.13
CA THR A 358 20.03 10.37 13.44
C THR A 358 20.54 11.48 12.51
N PHE A 359 20.17 11.41 11.23
CA PHE A 359 20.50 12.44 10.25
C PHE A 359 19.80 13.77 10.58
N LEU A 360 18.50 13.73 10.88
CA LEU A 360 17.71 14.92 11.20
C LEU A 360 18.21 15.59 12.48
N VAL A 361 18.61 14.82 13.49
CA VAL A 361 19.24 15.35 14.71
C VAL A 361 20.54 16.07 14.37
N SER A 362 21.40 15.49 13.54
CA SER A 362 22.64 16.13 13.09
C SER A 362 22.42 17.37 12.22
N TYR A 363 21.28 17.46 11.52
CA TYR A 363 20.93 18.61 10.70
C TYR A 363 20.36 19.77 11.54
N PHE A 364 19.45 19.47 12.47
CA PHE A 364 18.82 20.48 13.32
C PHE A 364 19.64 20.86 14.56
N GLY A 365 20.51 19.97 15.04
CA GLY A 365 21.49 20.25 16.09
C GLY A 365 22.86 20.47 15.44
N GLN A 366 23.37 21.70 15.46
CA GLN A 366 24.72 22.04 15.01
C GLN A 366 25.85 21.45 15.89
N GLU A 367 25.69 20.23 16.41
CA GLU A 367 26.69 19.52 17.23
C GLU A 367 27.06 18.23 16.52
N SER A 368 28.24 18.24 15.90
CA SER A 368 28.87 17.08 15.26
C SER A 368 29.23 16.03 16.33
N THR A 369 28.25 15.23 16.75
CA THR A 369 28.47 14.24 17.80
C THR A 369 28.68 12.87 17.17
N LYS A 370 29.83 12.25 17.51
CA LYS A 370 30.30 10.94 17.03
C LYS A 370 29.17 9.91 16.90
N ILE A 371 29.18 9.15 15.80
CA ILE A 371 28.19 8.14 15.36
C ILE A 371 27.65 7.23 16.48
N SER A 372 28.45 6.91 17.51
CA SER A 372 28.00 6.07 18.64
C SER A 372 27.02 6.77 19.61
N LYS A 373 27.01 8.10 19.70
CA LYS A 373 25.99 8.88 20.44
C LYS A 373 24.79 9.21 19.56
N GLY A 374 24.98 9.33 18.25
CA GLY A 374 23.91 9.65 17.30
C GLY A 374 22.73 8.68 17.31
N PHE A 375 22.95 7.39 17.63
CA PHE A 375 21.86 6.43 17.79
C PHE A 375 20.97 6.75 19.00
N ILE A 376 21.57 7.16 20.12
CA ILE A 376 20.85 7.54 21.35
C ILE A 376 20.09 8.84 21.10
N ASP A 377 20.74 9.81 20.47
CA ASP A 377 20.11 11.10 20.17
C ASP A 377 18.95 10.96 19.17
N GLY A 378 19.08 10.06 18.18
CA GLY A 378 17.99 9.70 17.27
C GLY A 378 16.82 9.02 17.99
N LEU A 379 17.10 8.18 18.99
CA LEU A 379 16.07 7.54 19.81
C LEU A 379 15.37 8.55 20.74
N GLU A 380 16.10 9.51 21.31
CA GLU A 380 15.52 10.61 22.09
C GLU A 380 14.63 11.50 21.21
N PHE A 381 15.08 11.80 19.99
CA PHE A 381 14.27 12.55 19.02
C PHE A 381 12.99 11.78 18.64
N TRP A 382 13.09 10.47 18.46
CA TRP A 382 11.90 9.62 18.26
C TRP A 382 10.95 9.69 19.46
N GLN A 383 11.47 9.60 20.69
CA GLN A 383 10.65 9.71 21.90
C GLN A 383 9.96 11.09 22.01
N GLN A 384 10.62 12.16 21.59
CA GLN A 384 10.02 13.50 21.54
C GLN A 384 8.93 13.64 20.46
N SER A 385 9.02 12.83 19.40
CA SER A 385 8.03 12.76 18.33
C SER A 385 6.77 11.98 18.73
N LEU A 386 6.80 11.28 19.87
CA LEU A 386 5.63 10.59 20.37
C LEU A 386 4.58 11.58 20.90
N PRO A 387 3.29 11.21 20.84
CA PRO A 387 2.20 11.97 21.45
C PRO A 387 2.37 12.08 22.97
N ASP A 388 1.60 12.99 23.59
CA ASP A 388 1.62 13.16 25.04
C ASP A 388 1.38 11.82 25.76
N ARG A 389 2.10 11.62 26.87
CA ARG A 389 2.10 10.35 27.62
C ARG A 389 0.68 9.90 28.00
N LEU A 390 -0.20 10.85 28.32
CA LEU A 390 -1.61 10.57 28.63
C LEU A 390 -2.36 9.97 27.46
N VAL A 391 -2.10 10.47 26.24
CA VAL A 391 -2.75 9.96 25.03
C VAL A 391 -2.26 8.54 24.74
N VAL A 392 -0.95 8.30 24.85
CA VAL A 392 -0.39 6.95 24.69
C VAL A 392 -0.98 5.98 25.72
N VAL A 393 -1.08 6.38 26.99
CA VAL A 393 -1.69 5.57 28.04
C VAL A 393 -3.18 5.30 27.75
N ALA A 394 -3.94 6.29 27.28
CA ALA A 394 -5.34 6.10 26.92
C ALA A 394 -5.52 5.10 25.77
N PHE A 395 -4.66 5.17 24.76
CA PHE A 395 -4.66 4.21 23.64
C PHE A 395 -4.23 2.80 24.09
N LEU A 396 -3.24 2.68 24.96
CA LEU A 396 -2.84 1.39 25.55
C LEU A 396 -3.95 0.81 26.43
N ALA A 397 -4.65 1.64 27.21
CA ALA A 397 -5.81 1.22 27.98
C ALA A 397 -6.95 0.74 27.05
N SER A 398 -7.21 1.48 25.96
CA SER A 398 -8.20 1.08 24.94
C SER A 398 -7.83 -0.24 24.27
N LEU A 399 -6.55 -0.45 23.94
CA LEU A 399 -6.05 -1.70 23.40
C LEU A 399 -6.25 -2.85 24.40
N ALA A 400 -5.91 -2.63 25.67
CA ALA A 400 -6.12 -3.62 26.73
C ALA A 400 -7.60 -3.97 26.89
N VAL A 401 -8.49 -2.98 26.90
CA VAL A 401 -9.95 -3.19 26.97
C VAL A 401 -10.45 -3.99 25.77
N THR A 402 -10.00 -3.63 24.56
CA THR A 402 -10.49 -4.26 23.33
C THR A 402 -9.93 -5.68 23.16
N ALA A 403 -8.66 -5.91 23.52
CA ALA A 403 -8.05 -7.22 23.57
C ALA A 403 -8.73 -8.12 24.62
N THR A 404 -9.02 -7.59 25.80
CA THR A 404 -9.73 -8.31 26.86
C THR A 404 -11.16 -8.65 26.43
N SER A 405 -11.87 -7.70 25.82
CA SER A 405 -13.21 -7.91 25.26
C SER A 405 -13.21 -9.01 24.19
N LYS A 406 -12.23 -9.00 23.28
CA LYS A 406 -12.02 -10.05 22.29
C LYS A 406 -11.81 -11.42 22.93
N HIS A 407 -10.93 -11.52 23.94
CA HIS A 407 -10.69 -12.77 24.64
C HIS A 407 -11.92 -13.29 25.40
N ILE A 408 -12.70 -12.41 26.03
CA ILE A 408 -13.89 -12.79 26.80
C ILE A 408 -15.05 -13.20 25.88
N LEU A 409 -15.29 -12.44 24.80
CA LEU A 409 -16.44 -12.66 23.91
C LEU A 409 -16.20 -13.74 22.87
N LEU A 410 -14.99 -13.82 22.30
CA LEU A 410 -14.65 -14.77 21.22
C LEU A 410 -13.84 -15.97 21.71
N GLY A 411 -13.16 -15.89 22.86
CA GLY A 411 -12.45 -17.04 23.46
C GLY A 411 -13.39 -18.11 24.04
N ALA A 412 -14.68 -17.82 24.17
CA ALA A 412 -15.70 -18.73 24.68
C ALA A 412 -16.18 -19.80 23.67
N GLU A 413 -15.65 -19.83 22.44
CA GLU A 413 -15.94 -20.89 21.46
C GLU A 413 -14.96 -22.08 21.52
N GLY A 414 -13.83 -21.97 22.24
CA GLY A 414 -12.78 -23.01 22.28
C GLY A 414 -12.46 -23.64 23.63
N ALA A 415 -12.98 -23.11 24.74
CA ALA A 415 -12.79 -23.67 26.08
C ALA A 415 -14.13 -23.71 26.83
N GLY A 416 -14.37 -24.80 27.55
CA GLY A 416 -15.62 -25.10 28.26
C GLY A 416 -16.14 -23.98 29.20
N PRO A 417 -17.38 -24.11 29.69
CA PRO A 417 -18.19 -22.97 30.11
C PRO A 417 -17.71 -22.37 31.44
N THR A 418 -17.41 -21.07 31.46
CA THR A 418 -17.49 -20.26 32.69
C THR A 418 -18.87 -19.58 32.76
N PRO A 419 -19.80 -20.02 33.62
CA PRO A 419 -21.22 -19.64 33.57
C PRO A 419 -21.54 -18.19 34.00
N TRP A 420 -20.62 -17.52 34.69
CA TRP A 420 -20.94 -16.30 35.42
C TRP A 420 -20.96 -15.02 34.55
N VAL A 421 -20.12 -14.96 33.50
CA VAL A 421 -20.04 -13.77 32.63
C VAL A 421 -21.15 -13.74 31.58
N ARG A 422 -21.59 -14.92 31.10
CA ARG A 422 -22.73 -15.04 30.17
C ARG A 422 -24.04 -14.58 30.81
N SER A 423 -24.28 -14.90 32.08
CA SER A 423 -25.50 -14.49 32.78
C SER A 423 -25.56 -12.98 32.99
N GLY A 424 -24.46 -12.33 33.38
CA GLY A 424 -24.46 -10.88 33.67
C GLY A 424 -24.71 -9.99 32.44
N ILE A 425 -24.04 -10.30 31.32
CA ILE A 425 -24.16 -9.48 30.09
C ILE A 425 -25.48 -9.77 29.36
N CYS A 426 -25.98 -11.02 29.40
CA CYS A 426 -27.26 -11.36 28.80
C CYS A 426 -28.44 -10.83 29.64
N TYR A 427 -28.31 -10.71 30.97
CA TYR A 427 -29.29 -10.01 31.81
C TYR A 427 -29.33 -8.51 31.54
N ALA A 428 -28.16 -7.86 31.41
CA ALA A 428 -28.07 -6.43 31.11
C ALA A 428 -28.66 -6.09 29.72
N LEU A 429 -28.35 -6.89 28.69
CA LEU A 429 -28.91 -6.70 27.35
C LEU A 429 -30.41 -7.02 27.26
N ASN A 430 -30.91 -7.98 28.06
CA ASN A 430 -32.35 -8.26 28.12
C ASN A 430 -33.12 -7.20 28.92
N LEU A 431 -32.55 -6.61 29.98
CA LEU A 431 -33.17 -5.50 30.70
C LEU A 431 -33.36 -4.29 29.80
N GLN A 432 -32.35 -3.95 29.01
CA GLN A 432 -32.41 -2.81 28.08
C GLN A 432 -33.42 -3.03 26.95
N ARG A 433 -33.61 -4.28 26.52
CA ARG A 433 -34.65 -4.68 25.55
C ARG A 433 -36.06 -4.75 26.15
N TYR A 434 -36.18 -4.94 27.47
CA TYR A 434 -37.44 -4.90 28.19
C TYR A 434 -37.89 -3.46 28.41
N GLU A 435 -37.00 -2.57 28.83
CA GLU A 435 -37.28 -1.13 29.00
C GLU A 435 -37.77 -0.49 27.70
N ASP A 436 -37.13 -0.82 26.57
CA ASP A 436 -37.49 -0.29 25.25
C ASP A 436 -38.85 -0.82 24.72
N LYS A 437 -39.23 -2.04 25.12
CA LYS A 437 -40.57 -2.60 24.85
C LYS A 437 -41.65 -1.97 25.72
N THR A 438 -41.38 -1.71 27.00
CA THR A 438 -42.33 -1.00 27.88
C THR A 438 -42.52 0.45 27.47
N ALA A 439 -41.48 1.14 27.01
CA ALA A 439 -41.58 2.51 26.48
C ALA A 439 -42.38 2.59 25.17
N ARG A 440 -42.29 1.57 24.30
CA ARG A 440 -43.12 1.43 23.09
C ARG A 440 -44.58 1.06 23.39
N LEU A 441 -44.83 0.29 24.45
CA LEU A 441 -46.20 -0.07 24.85
C LEU A 441 -46.94 1.08 25.56
N SER A 442 -46.25 1.89 26.36
CA SER A 442 -46.84 3.09 26.97
C SER A 442 -47.18 4.18 25.94
N THR A 443 -46.39 4.30 24.87
CA THR A 443 -46.67 5.22 23.76
C THR A 443 -47.82 4.74 22.87
N LEU A 444 -47.97 3.43 22.67
CA LEU A 444 -49.11 2.83 21.96
C LEU A 444 -50.42 2.89 22.77
N HIS A 445 -50.37 2.81 24.10
CA HIS A 445 -51.58 2.95 24.93
C HIS A 445 -52.09 4.40 24.94
N ASN A 446 -51.20 5.39 25.03
CA ASN A 446 -51.56 6.81 24.90
C ASN A 446 -52.07 7.20 23.50
N ALA A 447 -51.66 6.48 22.45
CA ALA A 447 -52.17 6.71 21.10
C ALA A 447 -53.54 6.07 20.84
N LYS A 448 -54.00 5.13 21.69
CA LYS A 448 -55.26 4.41 21.50
C LYS A 448 -56.45 5.04 22.21
N ASP A 449 -56.20 5.87 23.22
CA ASP A 449 -57.25 6.62 23.95
C ASP A 449 -57.66 7.94 23.25
N ASN A 450 -56.92 8.39 22.23
CA ASN A 450 -57.24 9.58 21.46
C ASN A 450 -57.41 9.24 19.96
N GLY A 451 -58.64 8.92 19.52
CA GLY A 451 -59.02 9.12 18.11
C GLY A 451 -59.72 7.96 17.39
N ALA A 452 -61.05 7.94 17.54
CA ALA A 452 -62.11 7.62 16.57
C ALA A 452 -61.79 6.92 15.22
N ALA A 453 -62.55 5.82 15.03
CA ALA A 453 -63.38 5.48 13.87
C ALA A 453 -62.77 5.04 12.52
N GLY A 454 -63.13 3.81 12.12
CA GLY A 454 -63.54 3.51 10.74
C GLY A 454 -62.79 2.36 10.05
N PRO A 455 -63.46 1.52 9.24
CA PRO A 455 -63.16 0.09 9.11
C PRO A 455 -62.54 -0.29 7.75
N TRP A 456 -62.10 -1.55 7.59
CA TRP A 456 -62.44 -2.48 6.49
C TRP A 456 -61.43 -3.64 6.36
N ARG A 457 -61.97 -4.87 6.57
CA ARG A 457 -61.68 -6.16 5.90
C ARG A 457 -60.22 -6.63 5.73
N SER A 458 -59.81 -7.69 6.45
CA SER A 458 -59.92 -9.13 6.05
C SER A 458 -58.92 -9.50 4.93
N LYS A 459 -57.95 -10.42 5.08
CA LYS A 459 -58.09 -11.85 5.37
C LYS A 459 -56.68 -12.51 5.45
N GLU A 460 -56.59 -13.52 6.32
CA GLU A 460 -55.92 -14.84 6.15
C GLU A 460 -54.40 -14.90 5.86
N GLN A 461 -53.61 -15.34 6.85
CA GLN A 461 -53.06 -16.72 7.06
C GLN A 461 -51.67 -16.88 6.42
N VAL A 462 -50.57 -16.96 7.18
CA VAL A 462 -50.08 -18.10 7.99
C VAL A 462 -49.78 -19.35 7.14
N ALA A 463 -48.48 -19.61 6.94
CA ALA A 463 -47.79 -20.92 6.90
C ALA A 463 -46.32 -20.63 6.49
N ASP A 464 -45.33 -20.65 7.39
CA ASP A 464 -44.55 -21.80 7.88
C ASP A 464 -43.91 -22.66 6.76
N ILE A 465 -42.59 -22.45 6.51
CA ILE A 465 -41.45 -23.37 6.74
C ILE A 465 -40.16 -22.54 6.71
#